data_AF-A0A1B9SDH7-F1
#
_entry.id   AF-A0A1B9SDH7-F1
#
_cell.length_a   1.000
_cell.length_b   1.000
_cell.length_c   1.000
_cell.angle_alpha   90.00
_cell.angle_beta   90.00
_cell.angle_gamma   90.00
#
_symmetry.space_group_name_H-M   'P 1'
#
loop_
_entity.id
_entity.type
_entity.pdbx_description
1 polymer ?
#
loop_
_entity_poly.entity_id
_entity_poly.type
_entity_poly.pdbx_seq_one_letter_code
_entity_poly.pdbx_strand_id
1 'polypeptide(L)' 'MFAAGNSVFSPEDVIVLRGALDEWCLEKRIDIKSTEAQFAATAALGLFQSGYNTSEKLLAALREHRGI' A
#
# COMPACT_ATOMS: atom_id res chain seq x y z
N MET A 1 5.35 1.14 -22.87
CA MET A 1 4.78 -0.19 -22.54
C MET A 1 5.49 -0.65 -21.29
N PHE A 2 4.85 -0.54 -20.13
CA PHE A 2 5.45 -0.99 -18.87
C PHE A 2 5.37 -2.52 -18.86
N ALA A 3 6.53 -3.17 -18.78
CA ALA A 3 6.61 -4.61 -18.62
C ALA A 3 5.89 -4.97 -17.32
N ALA A 4 4.75 -5.65 -17.44
CA ALA A 4 4.16 -6.41 -16.36
C ALA A 4 5.09 -7.61 -16.10
N GLY A 5 6.24 -7.33 -15.49
CA GLY A 5 7.03 -8.34 -14.82
C GLY A 5 6.09 -8.98 -13.82
N ASN A 6 5.98 -10.30 -13.91
CA ASN A 6 5.14 -11.13 -13.06
C ASN A 6 5.66 -11.04 -11.61
N SER A 7 5.43 -9.92 -10.93
CA SER A 7 5.71 -9.75 -9.52
C SER A 7 4.59 -10.48 -8.80
N VAL A 8 4.74 -11.81 -8.75
CA VAL A 8 3.89 -12.67 -7.94
C VAL A 8 4.21 -12.26 -6.51
N PHE A 9 3.40 -11.36 -5.96
CA PHE A 9 3.48 -11.00 -4.55
C PHE A 9 3.54 -12.30 -3.76
N SER A 10 4.61 -12.47 -3.00
CA SER A 10 4.69 -13.56 -2.05
C SER A 10 3.59 -13.37 -0.99
N PRO A 11 3.15 -14.44 -0.33
CA PRO A 11 2.24 -14.32 0.80
C PRO A 11 2.74 -13.35 1.87
N GLU A 12 4.06 -13.29 2.10
CA GLU A 12 4.68 -12.29 2.99
C GLU A 12 4.45 -10.84 2.51
N ASP A 13 4.52 -10.57 1.21
CA ASP A 13 4.35 -9.23 0.65
C ASP A 13 2.91 -8.75 0.85
N VAL A 14 1.94 -9.66 0.70
CA VAL A 14 0.52 -9.37 0.96
C VAL A 14 0.29 -9.06 2.44
N ILE A 15 0.97 -9.75 3.36
CA ILE A 15 0.90 -9.47 4.79
C ILE A 15 1.49 -8.08 5.09
N VAL A 16 2.62 -7.74 4.47
CA VAL A 16 3.28 -6.43 4.61
C VAL A 16 2.38 -5.30 4.09
N LEU A 17 1.80 -5.47 2.90
CA LEU A 17 0.87 -4.51 2.29
C LEU A 17 -0.40 -4.33 3.13
N ARG A 18 -0.99 -5.44 3.60
CA ARG A 18 -2.18 -5.41 4.43
C ARG A 18 -1.92 -4.76 5.78
N GLY A 19 -0.79 -5.06 6.42
CA GLY A 19 -0.41 -4.45 7.69
C GLY A 19 -0.23 -2.94 7.57
N ALA A 20 0.48 -2.47 6.54
CA ALA A 20 0.64 -1.03 6.27
C ALA A 20 -0.71 -0.35 5.98
N LEU A 21 -1.61 -1.01 5.24
CA LEU A 21 -2.93 -0.47 4.91
C LEU A 21 -3.87 -0.44 6.11
N ASP A 22 -3.90 -1.50 6.92
CA ASP A 22 -4.71 -1.57 8.15
C ASP A 22 -4.28 -0.47 9.13
N GLU A 23 -2.97 -0.29 9.31
CA GLU A 23 -2.43 0.75 10.19
C GLU A 23 -2.76 2.16 9.68
N TRP A 24 -2.66 2.39 8.36
CA TRP A 24 -3.10 3.64 7.74
C TRP A 24 -4.60 3.89 7.90
N CYS A 25 -5.43 2.86 7.72
CA CYS A 25 -6.89 2.96 7.87
C CYS A 25 -7.27 3.30 9.33
N LEU A 26 -6.62 2.66 10.30
CA LEU A 26 -6.79 2.96 11.73
C LEU A 26 -6.41 4.40 12.06
N GLU A 27 -5.28 4.88 11.54
CA GLU A 27 -4.82 6.26 11.75
C GLU A 27 -5.78 7.29 11.17
N LYS A 28 -6.33 7.03 9.98
CA LYS A 28 -7.28 7.93 9.33
C LYS A 28 -8.72 7.75 9.79
N ARG A 29 -9.00 6.72 10.61
CA ARG A 29 -10.36 6.28 10.98
C ARG A 29 -11.26 6.04 9.76
N ILE A 30 -10.68 5.42 8.74
CA ILE A 30 -11.34 5.07 7.49
C ILE A 30 -11.59 3.56 7.51
N ASP A 31 -12.74 3.13 6.98
CA ASP A 31 -13.02 1.70 6.83
C ASP A 31 -12.16 1.13 5.68
N ILE A 32 -11.58 -0.05 5.87
CA ILE A 32 -10.75 -0.68 4.83
C ILE A 32 -11.54 -1.00 3.54
N LYS A 33 -12.87 -1.03 3.61
CA LYS A 33 -13.76 -1.17 2.45
C LYS A 33 -14.10 0.15 1.76
N SER A 34 -13.73 1.29 2.36
CA SER A 34 -13.95 2.61 1.76
C SER A 34 -13.13 2.81 0.50
N THR A 35 -13.62 3.66 -0.39
CA THR A 35 -12.94 4.04 -1.63
C THR A 35 -11.56 4.61 -1.35
N GLU A 36 -11.39 5.38 -0.28
CA GLU A 36 -10.10 5.93 0.16
C GLU A 36 -9.09 4.84 0.52
N ALA A 37 -9.54 3.76 1.16
CA ALA A 37 -8.69 2.62 1.48
C ALA A 37 -8.30 1.84 0.20
N GLN A 38 -9.20 1.76 -0.79
CA GLN A 38 -8.88 1.17 -2.09
C GLN A 38 -7.87 2.01 -2.88
N PHE A 39 -7.96 3.34 -2.80
CA PHE A 39 -6.94 4.23 -3.36
C PHE A 39 -5.59 4.06 -2.67
N ALA A 40 -5.58 4.01 -1.34
CA ALA A 40 -4.37 3.74 -0.56
C ALA A 40 -3.79 2.36 -0.90
N ALA A 41 -4.61 1.32 -1.04
CA ALA A 41 -4.16 -0.01 -1.45
C ALA A 41 -3.51 0.01 -2.84
N THR A 42 -4.11 0.73 -3.80
CA THR A 42 -3.57 0.87 -5.16
C THR A 42 -2.23 1.62 -5.15
N ALA A 43 -2.12 2.68 -4.35
CA ALA A 43 -0.87 3.41 -4.16
C ALA A 43 0.21 2.52 -3.50
N ALA A 44 -0.15 1.75 -2.48
CA ALA A 44 0.75 0.82 -1.80
C ALA A 44 1.29 -0.26 -2.76
N LEU A 45 0.45 -0.80 -3.64
CA LEU A 45 0.86 -1.75 -4.68
C LEU A 45 1.84 -1.12 -5.67
N GLY A 46 1.58 0.10 -6.12
CA GLY A 46 2.49 0.84 -7.02
C GLY A 46 3.83 1.14 -6.35
N LEU A 47 3.83 1.51 -5.07
CA LEU A 47 5.05 1.73 -4.28
C LEU A 47 5.85 0.44 -4.09
N PHE A 48 5.18 -0.67 -3.76
CA PHE A 48 5.83 -1.96 -3.59
C PHE A 48 6.54 -2.40 -4.86
N GLN A 49 5.88 -2.26 -6.02
CA GLN A 49 6.48 -2.54 -7.33
C GLN A 49 7.65 -1.60 -7.67
N SER A 50 7.68 -0.39 -7.09
CA SER A 50 8.78 0.57 -7.19
C SER A 50 9.97 0.23 -6.27
N GLY A 51 9.84 -0.79 -5.41
CA GLY A 51 10.90 -1.25 -4.50
C GLY A 51 10.66 -0.93 -3.02
N TYR A 52 9.46 -0.47 -2.66
CA TYR A 52 9.07 -0.24 -1.26
C TYR A 52 8.60 -1.55 -0.61
N ASN A 53 9.56 -2.41 -0.27
CA ASN A 53 9.27 -3.78 0.15
C ASN A 53 8.98 -3.96 1.66
N THR A 54 8.84 -2.86 2.43
CA THR A 54 8.64 -2.93 3.89
C THR A 54 7.42 -2.12 4.33
N SER A 55 6.73 -2.58 5.38
CA SER A 55 5.48 -1.96 5.84
C SER A 55 5.70 -0.53 6.29
N GLU A 56 6.80 -0.25 7.00
CA GLU A 56 7.15 1.10 7.45
C GLU A 56 7.34 2.07 6.29
N LYS A 57 8.03 1.65 5.22
CA LYS A 57 8.25 2.49 4.04
C LYS A 57 6.96 2.72 3.27
N LEU A 58 6.13 1.69 3.13
CA LEU A 58 4.80 1.81 2.54
C LEU A 58 3.92 2.74 3.36
N LEU A 59 3.87 2.58 4.67
CA LEU A 59 3.07 3.40 5.57
C LEU A 59 3.53 4.87 5.54
N ALA A 60 4.84 5.12 5.57
CA ALA A 60 5.41 6.45 5.43
C ALA A 60 4.98 7.10 4.10
N ALA A 61 5.15 6.38 2.99
CA ALA A 61 4.75 6.85 1.68
C ALA A 61 3.23 7.06 1.56
N LEU A 62 2.40 6.19 2.15
CA LEU A 62 0.94 6.35 2.20
C LEU A 62 0.50 7.56 3.04
N ARG A 63 1.26 7.92 4.09
CA ARG A 63 1.04 9.15 4.85
C ARG A 63 1.40 10.39 4.02
N GLU A 64 2.51 10.35 3.28
CA GLU A 64 2.94 11.42 2.39
C GLU A 64 2.04 11.59 1.16
N HIS A 65 1.44 10.50 0.66
CA HIS A 65 0.54 10.52 -0.50
C HIS A 65 -0.75 11.33 -0.27
N ARG A 66 -1.04 11.74 0.98
CA ARG A 66 -2.11 12.70 1.33
C ARG A 66 -1.69 14.17 1.29
N GLY A 67 -0.62 14.51 0.56
CA GLY A 67 -0.26 15.91 0.25
C GLY A 67 -1.04 16.53 -0.90
N ILE A 68 -2.38 16.39 -0.93
CA ILE A 68 -3.28 17.15 -1.83
C ILE A 68 -4.37 17.84 -1.02
#